data_AF-A0A946KYP2-F1
#
_entry.id   AF-A0A946KYP2-F1
#
_cell.length_a   1.000
_cell.length_b   1.000
_cell.length_c   1.000
_cell.angle_alpha   90.00
_cell.angle_beta   90.00
_cell.angle_gamma   90.00
#
_symmetry.space_group_name_H-M   'P 1'
#
loop_
_entity.id
_entity.type
_entity.pdbx_description
1 polymer ?
#
loop_
_entity_poly.entity_id
_entity_poly.type
_entity_poly.pdbx_seq_one_letter_code
_entity_poly.pdbx_strand_id
1 'polypeptide(L)'
;MSTFRDVWKKFQAFLRFNPSLIQNIVNDRYESGNAFLIVITSLTSIYASLFITTRFSNFFDIVFYGILDGAFAWIISSLGMWFILSRVFKENLDINSVSTMTGYAHGIVAGISFVILLQSYLNLSARIIEILILSIFLWLFYTISRSLEI
;
A
#
# COMPACT_ATOMS: atom_id res chain seq x y z
N MET A 1 -16.20 12.54 8.66
CA MET A 1 -14.86 12.32 8.07
C MET A 1 -14.07 11.51 9.08
N SER A 2 -13.49 10.37 8.68
CA SER A 2 -12.73 9.51 9.59
C SER A 2 -11.44 10.20 10.05
N THR A 3 -11.06 10.05 11.32
CA THR A 3 -9.76 10.55 11.79
C THR A 3 -8.63 9.63 11.32
N PHE A 4 -7.38 10.09 11.30
CA PHE A 4 -6.24 9.22 10.97
C PHE A 4 -6.18 7.98 11.86
N ARG A 5 -6.53 8.10 13.14
CA ARG A 5 -6.62 6.97 14.07
C ARG A 5 -7.65 5.93 13.62
N ASP A 6 -8.79 6.37 13.09
CA ASP A 6 -9.83 5.48 12.59
C ASP A 6 -9.38 4.77 11.32
N VAL A 7 -8.76 5.52 10.39
CA VAL A 7 -8.16 4.97 9.16
C VAL A 7 -7.10 3.93 9.49
N TRP A 8 -6.24 4.20 10.47
CA TRP A 8 -5.21 3.26 10.91
C TRP A 8 -5.81 1.97 11.50
N LYS A 9 -6.87 2.07 12.30
CA LYS A 9 -7.59 0.88 12.81
C LYS A 9 -8.21 0.06 11.67
N LYS A 10 -8.80 0.73 10.67
CA LYS A 10 -9.34 0.06 9.47
C LYS A 10 -8.21 -0.65 8.71
N PHE A 11 -7.08 0.01 8.50
CA PHE A 11 -5.90 -0.62 7.90
C PHE A 11 -5.42 -1.85 8.68
N GLN A 12 -5.31 -1.78 10.01
CA GLN A 12 -4.95 -2.94 10.84
C GLN A 12 -5.95 -4.10 10.72
N ALA A 13 -7.24 -3.80 10.66
CA ALA A 13 -8.28 -4.80 10.47
C ALA A 13 -8.29 -5.37 9.04
N PHE A 14 -7.92 -4.57 8.04
CA PHE A 14 -7.70 -5.01 6.67
C PHE A 14 -6.54 -6.01 6.58
N LEU A 15 -5.41 -5.73 7.23
CA LEU A 15 -4.27 -6.67 7.31
C LEU A 15 -4.61 -8.01 7.96
N ARG A 16 -5.68 -8.05 8.76
CA ARG A 16 -6.20 -9.25 9.42
C ARG A 16 -7.31 -9.94 8.63
N PHE A 17 -7.60 -9.50 7.41
CA PHE A 17 -8.68 -10.02 6.56
C PHE A 17 -10.05 -10.06 7.22
N ASN A 18 -10.38 -9.03 8.01
CA ASN A 18 -11.69 -8.98 8.64
C ASN A 18 -12.80 -8.91 7.57
N PRO A 19 -13.66 -9.94 7.41
CA PRO A 19 -14.63 -10.00 6.32
C PRO A 19 -15.66 -8.88 6.40
N SER A 20 -16.09 -8.51 7.62
CA SER A 20 -17.04 -7.43 7.85
C SER A 20 -16.49 -6.07 7.41
N LEU A 21 -15.19 -5.82 7.63
CA LEU A 21 -14.54 -4.61 7.16
C LEU A 21 -14.43 -4.61 5.64
N ILE A 22 -14.01 -5.73 5.04
CA ILE A 22 -13.86 -5.87 3.58
C ILE A 22 -15.19 -5.58 2.89
N GLN A 23 -16.31 -6.14 3.38
CA GLN A 23 -17.65 -5.85 2.85
C GLN A 23 -18.02 -4.37 3.00
N ASN A 24 -17.71 -3.75 4.14
CA ASN A 24 -17.97 -2.32 4.35
C ASN A 24 -17.13 -1.44 3.41
N ILE A 25 -15.87 -1.80 3.17
CA ILE A 25 -14.98 -1.11 2.22
C ILE A 25 -15.54 -1.17 0.80
N VAL A 26 -16.01 -2.35 0.37
CA VAL A 26 -16.58 -2.49 -0.99
C VAL A 26 -17.80 -1.59 -1.17
N ASN A 27 -18.58 -1.37 -0.12
CA ASN A 27 -19.84 -0.63 -0.17
C ASN A 27 -19.72 0.88 0.12
N ASP A 28 -18.58 1.37 0.62
CA ASP A 28 -18.38 2.77 0.99
C ASP A 28 -17.50 3.52 -0.02
N ARG A 29 -18.11 4.47 -0.75
CA ARG A 29 -17.43 5.27 -1.79
C ARG A 29 -16.38 6.24 -1.22
N TYR A 30 -16.48 6.60 0.06
CA TYR A 30 -15.56 7.56 0.66
C TYR A 30 -14.28 6.91 1.22
N GLU A 31 -14.20 5.58 1.22
CA GLU A 31 -13.02 4.85 1.69
C GLU A 31 -11.79 5.02 0.79
N SER A 32 -11.99 5.40 -0.47
CA SER A 32 -10.89 5.71 -1.41
C SER A 32 -10.00 6.86 -0.89
N GLY A 33 -10.59 7.84 -0.20
CA GLY A 33 -9.85 8.91 0.46
C GLY A 33 -9.05 8.44 1.69
N ASN A 34 -9.57 7.47 2.43
CA ASN A 34 -8.84 6.84 3.55
C ASN A 34 -7.67 6.01 3.03
N ALA A 35 -7.86 5.29 1.92
CA ALA A 35 -6.80 4.54 1.26
C ALA A 35 -5.69 5.47 0.73
N PHE A 36 -6.04 6.64 0.19
CA PHE A 36 -5.04 7.65 -0.18
C PHE A 36 -4.17 8.08 1.01
N LEU A 37 -4.76 8.30 2.19
CA LEU A 37 -3.97 8.61 3.39
C LEU A 37 -2.99 7.49 3.75
N ILE A 38 -3.38 6.23 3.61
CA ILE A 38 -2.49 5.08 3.84
C ILE A 38 -1.34 5.06 2.81
N VAL A 39 -1.64 5.27 1.52
CA VAL A 39 -0.63 5.31 0.45
C VAL A 39 0.40 6.41 0.72
N ILE A 40 -0.04 7.65 0.95
CA ILE A 40 0.84 8.78 1.23
C ILE A 40 1.67 8.54 2.49
N THR A 41 1.07 8.00 3.56
CA THR A 41 1.80 7.68 4.79
C THR A 41 2.88 6.63 4.53
N SER A 42 2.58 5.58 3.75
CA SER A 42 3.54 4.54 3.43
C SER A 42 4.71 5.05 2.59
N LEU A 43 4.45 5.88 1.56
CA LEU A 43 5.47 6.47 0.72
C LEU A 43 6.34 7.43 1.53
N THR A 44 5.72 8.28 2.35
CA THR A 44 6.43 9.19 3.25
C THR A 44 7.37 8.42 4.19
N SER A 45 6.93 7.27 4.72
CA SER A 45 7.77 6.43 5.59
C SER A 45 9.02 5.91 4.87
N ILE A 46 8.87 5.45 3.62
CA ILE A 46 9.99 4.95 2.82
C ILE A 46 10.98 6.09 2.54
N TYR A 47 10.49 7.22 2.04
CA TYR A 47 11.36 8.36 1.73
C TYR A 47 12.02 8.97 2.97
N ALA A 48 11.32 8.98 4.12
CA ALA A 48 11.92 9.37 5.39
C ALA A 48 13.05 8.42 5.82
N SER A 49 12.88 7.10 5.64
CA SER A 49 13.97 6.14 5.93
C SER A 49 15.17 6.32 4.99
N LEU A 50 14.93 6.60 3.71
CA LEU A 50 15.99 6.89 2.76
C LEU A 50 16.73 8.18 3.13
N PHE A 51 16.02 9.22 3.57
CA PHE A 51 16.64 10.46 4.04
C PHE A 51 17.66 10.26 5.15
N ILE A 52 17.27 9.48 6.16
CA ILE A 52 18.09 9.25 7.34
C ILE A 52 19.37 8.50 6.96
N THR A 53 19.29 7.64 5.95
CA THR A 53 20.35 6.71 5.56
C THR A 53 21.23 7.24 4.42
N THR A 54 20.80 8.25 3.67
CA THR A 54 21.51 8.77 2.50
C THR A 54 21.59 10.30 2.48
N ARG A 55 22.73 10.85 2.03
CA ARG A 55 22.93 12.31 1.90
C ARG A 55 22.64 12.76 0.47
N PHE A 56 21.38 13.05 0.15
CA PHE A 56 21.01 13.68 -1.12
C PHE A 56 21.08 15.21 -1.03
N SER A 57 21.63 15.87 -2.06
CA SER A 57 21.65 17.34 -2.16
C SER A 57 20.28 17.94 -2.49
N ASN A 58 19.43 17.20 -3.22
CA ASN A 58 18.11 17.64 -3.70
C ASN A 58 16.98 16.85 -3.04
N PHE A 59 17.11 16.59 -1.73
CA PHE A 59 16.25 15.66 -1.02
C PHE A 59 14.75 16.00 -1.10
N PHE A 60 14.38 17.26 -0.90
CA PHE A 60 12.96 17.68 -0.92
C PHE A 60 12.30 17.41 -2.26
N ASP A 61 13.00 17.64 -3.37
CA ASP A 61 12.48 17.35 -4.71
C ASP A 61 12.29 15.84 -4.89
N ILE A 62 13.28 15.03 -4.49
CA ILE A 62 13.21 13.57 -4.60
C ILE A 62 12.03 13.02 -3.79
N VAL A 63 11.79 13.53 -2.58
CA VAL A 63 10.67 13.11 -1.73
C VAL A 63 9.35 13.55 -2.35
N PHE A 64 9.25 14.81 -2.76
CA PHE A 64 8.00 15.36 -3.27
C PHE A 64 7.60 14.65 -4.57
N TYR A 65 8.49 14.60 -5.56
CA TYR A 65 8.24 13.89 -6.82
C TYR A 65 8.10 12.39 -6.59
N GLY A 66 8.87 11.81 -5.68
CA GLY A 66 8.80 10.39 -5.37
C GLY A 66 7.47 9.97 -4.72
N ILE A 67 6.91 10.77 -3.82
CA ILE A 67 5.58 10.54 -3.24
C ILE A 67 4.50 10.79 -4.29
N LEU A 68 4.63 11.85 -5.09
CA LEU A 68 3.69 12.20 -6.16
C LEU A 68 3.60 11.07 -7.20
N ASP A 69 4.74 10.62 -7.72
CA ASP A 69 4.86 9.54 -8.69
C ASP A 69 4.29 8.24 -8.13
N GLY A 70 4.60 7.92 -6.86
CA GLY A 70 4.04 6.74 -6.20
C GLY A 70 2.51 6.79 -6.06
N ALA A 71 1.96 7.95 -5.71
CA ALA A 71 0.52 8.14 -5.61
C ALA A 71 -0.18 8.03 -6.97
N PHE A 72 0.39 8.63 -8.03
CA PHE A 72 -0.13 8.49 -9.39
C PHE A 72 -0.01 7.07 -9.92
N ALA A 73 1.12 6.40 -9.67
CA ALA A 73 1.31 4.99 -10.04
C ALA A 73 0.24 4.11 -9.39
N TRP A 74 -0.07 4.33 -8.11
CA TRP A 74 -1.17 3.65 -7.44
C TRP A 74 -2.51 3.90 -8.15
N ILE A 75 -2.90 5.16 -8.38
CA ILE A 75 -4.18 5.50 -9.06
C ILE A 75 -4.28 4.82 -10.44
N ILE A 76 -3.23 4.91 -11.24
CA ILE A 76 -3.18 4.31 -12.59
C ILE A 76 -3.26 2.79 -12.49
N SER A 77 -2.57 2.17 -11.53
CA SER A 77 -2.63 0.72 -11.31
C SER A 77 -4.03 0.26 -10.90
N SER A 78 -4.72 1.01 -10.03
CA SER A 78 -6.10 0.73 -9.61
C SER A 78 -7.08 0.87 -10.77
N LEU A 79 -6.89 1.89 -11.62
CA LEU A 79 -7.65 2.07 -12.87
C LEU A 79 -7.43 0.90 -13.84
N GLY A 80 -6.18 0.50 -14.05
CA GLY A 80 -5.83 -0.62 -14.91
C GLY A 80 -6.42 -1.94 -14.40
N MET A 81 -6.34 -2.19 -13.09
CA MET A 81 -6.93 -3.36 -12.45
C MET A 81 -8.46 -3.37 -12.61
N TRP A 82 -9.11 -2.26 -12.30
CA TRP A 82 -10.55 -2.11 -12.49
C TRP A 82 -10.95 -2.37 -13.95
N PHE A 83 -10.22 -1.80 -14.92
CA PHE A 83 -10.48 -2.01 -16.34
C PHE A 83 -10.39 -3.48 -16.73
N ILE A 84 -9.32 -4.18 -16.30
CA ILE A 84 -9.13 -5.61 -16.59
C ILE A 84 -10.25 -6.44 -15.95
N LEU A 85 -10.53 -6.24 -14.67
CA LEU A 85 -11.59 -6.96 -13.96
C LEU A 85 -12.95 -6.76 -14.62
N SER A 86 -13.30 -5.52 -14.97
CA SER A 86 -14.61 -5.24 -15.57
C SER A 86 -14.74 -5.61 -17.04
N ARG A 87 -13.67 -5.52 -17.84
CA ARG A 87 -13.74 -5.77 -19.29
C ARG A 87 -13.34 -7.17 -19.70
N VAL A 88 -12.30 -7.71 -19.08
CA VAL A 88 -11.76 -9.04 -19.41
C VAL A 88 -12.52 -10.10 -18.62
N PHE A 89 -12.65 -9.91 -17.31
CA PHE A 89 -13.28 -10.88 -16.41
C PHE A 89 -14.78 -10.66 -16.20
N LYS A 90 -15.34 -9.56 -16.74
CA LYS A 90 -16.77 -9.20 -16.64
C LYS A 90 -17.27 -9.04 -15.19
N GLU A 91 -16.37 -8.66 -14.28
CA GLU A 91 -16.69 -8.39 -12.88
C GLU A 91 -17.31 -7.01 -12.71
N ASN A 92 -18.41 -6.92 -11.96
CA ASN A 92 -19.12 -5.66 -11.70
C ASN A 92 -18.62 -5.00 -10.41
N LEU A 93 -17.38 -4.53 -10.44
CA LEU A 93 -16.72 -3.87 -9.29
C LEU A 93 -16.71 -2.35 -9.45
N ASP A 94 -16.99 -1.64 -8.36
CA ASP A 94 -16.79 -0.19 -8.29
C ASP A 94 -15.29 0.11 -8.23
N ILE A 95 -14.85 1.11 -9.00
CA ILE A 95 -13.48 1.63 -8.99
C ILE A 95 -13.07 2.12 -7.60
N ASN A 96 -14.02 2.62 -6.80
CA ASN A 96 -13.74 3.04 -5.43
C ASN A 96 -13.32 1.85 -4.56
N SER A 97 -13.96 0.70 -4.73
CA SER A 97 -13.64 -0.54 -4.01
C SER A 97 -12.25 -1.03 -4.43
N VAL A 98 -11.94 -1.05 -5.73
CA VAL A 98 -10.62 -1.45 -6.25
C VAL A 98 -9.51 -0.52 -5.75
N SER A 99 -9.73 0.79 -5.84
CA SER A 99 -8.79 1.80 -5.33
C SER A 99 -8.57 1.64 -3.84
N THR A 100 -9.62 1.42 -3.05
CA THR A 100 -9.48 1.25 -1.60
C THR A 100 -8.68 0.00 -1.24
N MET A 101 -9.02 -1.15 -1.84
CA MET A 101 -8.32 -2.40 -1.56
C MET A 101 -6.83 -2.32 -1.94
N THR A 102 -6.54 -1.77 -3.12
CA THR A 102 -5.15 -1.59 -3.57
C THR A 102 -4.38 -0.58 -2.72
N GLY A 103 -5.02 0.49 -2.25
CA GLY A 103 -4.36 1.49 -1.39
C GLY A 103 -4.11 0.98 0.03
N TYR A 104 -5.03 0.21 0.62
CA TYR A 104 -4.78 -0.47 1.89
C TYR A 104 -3.71 -1.57 1.74
N ALA A 105 -3.68 -2.31 0.64
CA ALA A 105 -2.59 -3.25 0.37
C ALA A 105 -1.22 -2.55 0.25
N HIS A 106 -1.17 -1.38 -0.41
CA HIS A 106 0.03 -0.56 -0.51
C HIS A 106 0.59 -0.17 0.87
N GLY A 107 -0.25 -0.03 1.89
CA GLY A 107 0.18 0.28 3.26
C GLY A 107 1.23 -0.69 3.83
N ILE A 108 1.27 -1.94 3.35
CA ILE A 108 2.26 -2.95 3.79
C ILE A 108 3.68 -2.57 3.38
N VAL A 109 3.83 -1.86 2.27
CA VAL A 109 5.10 -1.37 1.74
C VAL A 109 5.77 -0.42 2.73
N ALA A 110 5.02 0.21 3.65
CA ALA A 110 5.58 0.98 4.75
C ALA A 110 6.56 0.15 5.61
N GLY A 111 6.35 -1.17 5.74
CA GLY A 111 7.25 -2.08 6.47
C GLY A 111 8.67 -2.13 5.90
N ILE A 112 8.86 -1.81 4.61
CA ILE A 112 10.19 -1.72 3.98
C ILE A 112 11.01 -0.60 4.64
N SER A 113 10.38 0.50 5.06
CA SER A 113 11.09 1.61 5.71
C SER A 113 11.81 1.18 6.99
N PHE A 114 11.18 0.31 7.80
CA PHE A 114 11.79 -0.24 9.00
C PHE A 114 13.02 -1.10 8.65
N VAL A 115 12.93 -1.90 7.60
CA VAL A 115 14.03 -2.76 7.16
C VAL A 115 15.17 -1.95 6.54
N ILE A 116 14.90 -0.86 5.83
CA ILE A 116 15.93 0.09 5.37
C ILE A 116 16.71 0.65 6.56
N LEU A 117 16.01 1.13 7.59
CA LEU A 117 16.66 1.66 8.80
C LEU A 117 17.48 0.59 9.52
N LEU A 118 16.94 -0.62 9.67
CA LEU A 118 17.65 -1.74 10.29
C LEU A 118 18.88 -2.15 9.48
N GLN A 119 18.75 -2.22 8.16
CA GLN A 119 19.83 -2.54 7.23
C GLN A 119 20.97 -1.53 7.32
N SER A 120 20.65 -0.23 7.40
CA SER A 120 21.65 0.82 7.59
C SER A 120 22.29 0.78 8.98
N TYR A 121 21.52 0.48 10.03
CA TYR A 121 22.03 0.46 11.41
C TYR A 121 22.94 -0.74 11.69
N LEU A 122 22.57 -1.93 11.18
CA LEU A 122 23.31 -3.18 11.37
C LEU A 122 24.28 -3.51 10.21
N ASN A 123 24.37 -2.63 9.21
CA ASN A 123 25.19 -2.82 8.00
C ASN A 123 24.92 -4.16 7.28
N LEU A 124 23.63 -4.47 7.08
CA LEU A 124 23.21 -5.72 6.46
C LEU A 124 23.25 -5.63 4.93
N SER A 125 23.25 -6.81 4.27
CA SER A 125 23.18 -6.88 2.81
C SER A 125 21.87 -6.32 2.27
N ALA A 126 21.93 -5.60 1.14
CA ALA A 126 20.77 -5.13 0.40
C ALA A 126 19.83 -6.27 -0.04
N ARG A 127 20.34 -7.51 -0.14
CA ARG A 127 19.55 -8.72 -0.41
C ARG A 127 18.41 -8.93 0.57
N ILE A 128 18.50 -8.41 1.80
CA ILE A 128 17.42 -8.52 2.79
C ILE A 128 16.18 -7.74 2.33
N ILE A 129 16.37 -6.58 1.69
CA ILE A 129 15.27 -5.77 1.15
C ILE A 129 14.62 -6.52 -0.03
N GLU A 130 15.41 -7.14 -0.90
CA GLU A 130 14.90 -7.95 -2.01
C GLU A 130 14.07 -9.15 -1.51
N ILE A 131 14.59 -9.89 -0.52
CA ILE A 131 13.88 -11.02 0.12
C ILE A 131 12.58 -10.55 0.78
N LEU A 132 12.59 -9.39 1.43
CA LEU A 132 11.40 -8.81 2.04
C LEU A 132 10.34 -8.47 0.98
N ILE A 133 10.74 -7.83 -0.13
CA ILE A 133 9.83 -7.49 -1.23
C ILE A 133 9.18 -8.76 -1.79
N LEU A 134 9.97 -9.81 -2.02
CA LEU A 134 9.45 -11.11 -2.44
C LEU A 134 8.51 -11.72 -1.40
N SER A 135 8.82 -11.57 -0.11
CA SER A 135 7.96 -12.04 0.99
C SER A 135 6.63 -11.29 1.03
N ILE A 136 6.63 -9.98 0.74
CA ILE A 136 5.40 -9.18 0.62
C ILE A 136 4.55 -9.69 -0.55
N PHE A 137 5.15 -9.96 -1.71
CA PHE A 137 4.43 -10.54 -2.85
C PHE A 137 3.86 -11.93 -2.54
N LEU A 138 4.64 -12.79 -1.89
CA LEU A 138 4.18 -14.11 -1.46
C LEU A 138 3.03 -14.00 -0.45
N TRP A 139 3.14 -13.10 0.51
CA TRP A 139 2.09 -12.84 1.50
C TRP A 139 0.81 -12.35 0.83
N LEU A 140 0.90 -11.43 -0.14
CA LEU A 140 -0.24 -10.95 -0.92
C LEU A 140 -0.90 -12.08 -1.70
N PHE A 141 -0.11 -12.92 -2.37
CA PHE A 141 -0.63 -14.08 -3.09
C PHE A 141 -1.37 -15.07 -2.18
N TYR A 142 -0.74 -15.46 -1.06
CA TYR A 142 -1.31 -16.43 -0.13
C TYR A 142 -2.60 -15.91 0.51
N THR A 143 -2.56 -14.64 0.91
CA THR A 143 -3.71 -13.89 1.40
C THR A 143 -4.89 -13.96 0.44
N ILE A 144 -4.67 -13.59 -0.82
CA ILE A 144 -5.73 -13.50 -1.82
C ILE A 144 -6.28 -14.91 -2.08
N SER A 145 -5.39 -15.88 -2.26
CA SER A 145 -5.77 -17.27 -2.52
C SER A 145 -6.64 -17.84 -1.39
N ARG A 146 -6.26 -17.65 -0.12
CA ARG A 146 -7.07 -18.09 1.02
C ARG A 146 -8.40 -17.36 1.13
N SER A 147 -8.44 -16.07 0.78
CA SER A 147 -9.70 -15.32 0.82
C SER A 147 -10.72 -15.80 -0.22
N LEU A 148 -10.27 -16.44 -1.30
CA LEU A 148 -11.12 -17.01 -2.35
C LEU A 148 -11.60 -18.44 -2.05
N GLU A 149 -10.98 -19.12 -1.09
CA GLU A 149 -11.38 -20.47 -0.65
C GLU A 149 -12.51 -20.45 0.40
N ILE A 150 -12.92 -19.26 0.85
CA ILE A 150 -14.02 -19.02 1.81
C ILE A 150 -15.30 -18.72 1.04
#